data_AF-L1MIX2-F1
#
_entry.id   AF-L1MIX2-F1
#
_cell.length_a   1.000
_cell.length_b   1.000
_cell.length_c   1.000
_cell.angle_alpha   90.00
_cell.angle_beta   90.00
_cell.angle_gamma   90.00
#
_symmetry.space_group_name_H-M   'P 1'
#
loop_
_entity.id
_entity.type
_entity.pdbx_description
1 polymer ?
#
loop_
_entity_poly.entity_id
_entity_poly.type
_entity_poly.pdbx_seq_one_letter_code
_entity_poly.pdbx_strand_id
1 'polypeptide(L)'
;MISPTNPANPNQDPGKDFHDLLANLANHNKDLAFFKDKCLNILTHQVDWPVDDLIGYLEDLRPENILTPKTLQELHAQEIFQDSEHLMEKYSILLEALDEARSSEARRLLWPYQVAISQYAMYFREVPSERVAIGIEQLVWKNYTFADASRDISHYLRHGTLRHCGT
;
A
#
# COMPACT_ATOMS: atom_id res chain seq x y z
N MET A 1 15.92 -34.73 -25.14
CA MET A 1 15.20 -34.56 -23.86
C MET A 1 14.74 -33.12 -23.79
N ILE A 2 13.43 -32.86 -23.88
CA ILE A 2 12.85 -31.53 -23.75
C ILE A 2 11.96 -31.61 -22.52
N SER A 3 12.29 -30.87 -21.47
CA SER A 3 11.49 -30.78 -20.24
C SER A 3 10.13 -30.17 -20.57
N PRO A 4 9.01 -30.68 -20.01
CA PRO A 4 7.72 -30.05 -20.21
C PRO A 4 7.65 -28.78 -19.35
N THR A 5 7.50 -27.64 -20.02
CA THR A 5 7.08 -26.39 -19.40
C THR A 5 5.66 -26.59 -18.86
N ASN A 6 5.49 -26.48 -17.55
CA ASN A 6 4.17 -26.52 -16.91
C ASN A 6 3.31 -25.36 -17.46
N PRO A 7 2.12 -25.61 -18.02
CA PRO A 7 1.24 -24.53 -18.44
C PRO A 7 0.66 -23.87 -17.18
N ALA A 8 0.79 -22.54 -17.09
CA ALA A 8 0.04 -21.76 -16.12
C ALA A 8 -1.45 -22.08 -16.28
N ASN A 9 -2.12 -22.44 -15.18
CA ASN A 9 -3.50 -22.86 -15.17
C ASN A 9 -4.40 -21.66 -15.53
N PRO A 10 -5.13 -21.67 -16.67
CA PRO A 10 -5.83 -20.50 -17.19
C PRO A 10 -7.10 -20.11 -16.41
N ASN A 11 -7.40 -20.78 -15.30
CA ASN A 11 -8.61 -20.61 -14.49
C ASN A 11 -8.39 -19.96 -13.11
N GLN A 12 -7.18 -19.45 -12.81
CA GLN A 12 -6.99 -18.67 -11.59
C GLN A 12 -7.42 -17.22 -11.84
N ASP A 13 -8.58 -16.85 -11.29
CA ASP A 13 -8.96 -15.44 -11.15
C ASP A 13 -7.87 -14.74 -10.31
N PRO A 14 -7.09 -13.80 -10.90
CA PRO A 14 -6.00 -13.13 -10.21
C PRO A 14 -6.46 -12.38 -8.96
N GLY A 15 -7.71 -11.90 -8.95
CA GLY A 15 -8.30 -11.22 -7.80
C GLY A 15 -8.58 -12.17 -6.64
N LYS A 16 -9.06 -13.39 -6.92
CA LYS A 16 -9.29 -14.41 -5.89
C LYS A 16 -7.99 -14.86 -5.22
N ASP A 17 -6.95 -15.11 -6.02
CA ASP A 17 -5.62 -15.48 -5.50
C ASP A 17 -5.03 -14.37 -4.62
N PHE A 18 -5.25 -13.11 -4.99
CA PHE A 18 -4.80 -11.96 -4.21
C PHE A 18 -5.49 -11.85 -2.84
N HIS A 19 -6.82 -11.99 -2.76
CA HIS A 19 -7.51 -11.93 -1.47
C HIS A 19 -7.15 -13.10 -0.54
N ASP A 20 -6.93 -14.30 -1.09
CA ASP A 20 -6.43 -15.44 -0.32
C ASP A 20 -5.02 -15.16 0.24
N LEU A 21 -4.17 -14.47 -0.52
CA LEU A 21 -2.84 -14.04 -0.07
C LEU A 21 -2.91 -12.93 1.00
N LEU A 22 -3.83 -11.98 0.90
CA LEU A 22 -4.07 -10.98 1.94
C LEU A 22 -4.53 -11.63 3.25
N ALA A 23 -5.48 -12.57 3.17
CA ALA A 23 -5.92 -13.33 4.33
C ALA A 23 -4.76 -14.10 4.97
N ASN A 24 -3.87 -14.69 4.15
CA ASN A 24 -2.67 -15.35 4.65
C ASN A 24 -1.70 -14.39 5.36
N LEU A 25 -1.51 -13.16 4.87
CA LEU A 25 -0.70 -12.16 5.58
C LEU A 25 -1.28 -11.84 6.95
N ALA A 26 -2.57 -11.54 7.01
CA ALA A 26 -3.27 -11.21 8.25
C ALA A 26 -3.24 -12.37 9.25
N ASN A 27 -3.47 -13.60 8.79
CA ASN A 27 -3.41 -14.81 9.62
C ASN A 27 -2.02 -15.05 10.24
N HIS A 28 -0.96 -14.51 9.64
CA HIS A 28 0.40 -14.58 10.17
C HIS A 28 0.86 -13.27 10.84
N ASN A 29 -0.03 -12.28 11.03
CA ASN A 29 0.27 -10.93 11.54
C ASN A 29 1.42 -10.24 10.78
N LYS A 30 1.50 -10.46 9.46
CA LYS A 30 2.53 -9.92 8.57
C LYS A 30 2.03 -8.81 7.65
N ASP A 31 0.73 -8.56 7.64
CA ASP A 31 0.07 -7.59 6.77
C ASP A 31 0.59 -6.16 6.95
N LEU A 32 0.65 -5.64 8.18
CA LEU A 32 1.11 -4.27 8.41
C LEU A 32 2.59 -4.11 8.10
N ALA A 33 3.41 -5.10 8.48
CA ALA A 33 4.84 -5.11 8.18
C ALA A 33 5.07 -5.13 6.67
N PHE A 34 4.36 -5.99 5.93
CA PHE A 34 4.40 -6.03 4.47
C PHE A 34 3.99 -4.69 3.86
N PHE A 35 2.89 -4.09 4.32
CA PHE A 35 2.42 -2.80 3.82
C PHE A 35 3.47 -1.71 4.02
N LYS A 36 4.02 -1.59 5.24
CA LYS A 36 5.07 -0.62 5.56
C LYS A 36 6.30 -0.83 4.68
N ASP A 37 6.83 -2.05 4.63
CA ASP A 37 8.01 -2.38 3.84
C ASP A 37 7.79 -2.04 2.37
N LYS A 38 6.59 -2.30 1.83
CA LYS A 38 6.28 -2.05 0.42
C LYS A 38 6.19 -0.57 0.12
N CYS A 39 5.48 0.19 0.94
CA CYS A 39 5.38 1.63 0.79
C CYS A 39 6.74 2.31 0.93
N LEU A 40 7.54 1.94 1.94
CA LEU A 40 8.90 2.46 2.11
C LEU A 40 9.79 2.10 0.91
N ASN A 41 9.74 0.86 0.42
CA ASN A 41 10.49 0.46 -0.77
C ASN A 41 10.11 1.28 -2.01
N ILE A 42 8.83 1.60 -2.21
CA ILE A 42 8.37 2.48 -3.29
C ILE A 42 8.93 3.89 -3.09
N LEU A 43 8.72 4.49 -1.92
CA LEU A 43 9.11 5.88 -1.65
C LEU A 43 10.63 6.09 -1.71
N THR A 44 11.43 5.11 -1.26
CA THR A 44 12.89 5.25 -1.25
C THR A 44 13.54 4.99 -2.62
N HIS A 45 12.94 4.12 -3.46
CA HIS A 45 13.62 3.65 -4.68
C HIS A 45 12.92 4.00 -5.99
N GLN A 46 11.64 4.38 -5.95
CA GLN A 46 10.84 4.64 -7.16
C GLN A 46 10.28 6.06 -7.21
N VAL A 47 10.53 6.87 -6.19
CA VAL A 47 10.05 8.24 -6.10
C VAL A 47 11.24 9.19 -6.13
N ASP A 48 11.25 10.05 -7.13
CA ASP A 48 12.12 11.22 -7.21
C ASP A 48 11.29 12.46 -6.86
N TRP A 49 10.91 12.59 -5.59
CA TRP A 49 10.14 13.71 -5.03
C TRP A 49 10.39 13.77 -3.51
N PRO A 50 10.42 14.94 -2.87
CA PRO A 50 10.55 15.01 -1.41
C PRO A 50 9.33 14.40 -0.72
N VAL A 51 9.53 13.23 -0.10
CA VAL A 51 8.48 12.42 0.55
C VAL A 51 8.85 12.01 1.99
N ASP A 52 9.74 12.78 2.62
CA ASP A 52 10.20 12.51 4.00
C ASP A 52 9.05 12.47 5.00
N ASP A 53 7.97 13.22 4.73
CA ASP A 53 6.76 13.24 5.53
C ASP A 53 5.98 11.91 5.48
N LEU A 54 5.81 11.33 4.28
CA LEU A 54 5.21 10.00 4.12
C LEU A 54 6.10 8.91 4.72
N ILE A 55 7.42 9.02 4.55
CA ILE A 55 8.37 8.07 5.12
C ILE A 55 8.26 8.09 6.65
N GLY A 56 8.35 9.27 7.27
CA GLY A 56 8.24 9.41 8.73
C GLY A 56 6.91 8.88 9.25
N TYR A 57 5.80 9.22 8.58
CA TYR A 57 4.48 8.69 8.94
C TYR A 57 4.43 7.16 8.91
N LEU A 58 4.95 6.52 7.85
CA LEU A 58 4.97 5.06 7.72
C LEU A 58 5.87 4.40 8.75
N GLU A 59 7.00 5.02 9.11
CA GLU A 59 7.89 4.53 10.17
C GLU A 59 7.18 4.54 11.53
N ASP A 60 6.44 5.61 11.83
CA ASP A 60 5.69 5.79 13.09
C ASP A 60 4.38 4.99 13.16
N LEU A 61 3.91 4.45 12.03
CA LEU A 61 2.69 3.66 11.94
C LEU A 61 2.80 2.34 12.74
N ARG A 62 1.87 2.12 13.68
CA ARG A 62 1.84 0.95 14.56
C ARG A 62 0.47 0.26 14.54
N PRO A 63 0.38 -1.04 14.89
CA PRO A 63 -0.88 -1.76 14.95
C PRO A 63 -1.93 -1.07 15.83
N GLU A 64 -1.55 -0.48 16.98
CA GLU A 64 -2.46 0.18 17.91
C GLU A 64 -3.15 1.40 17.28
N ASN A 65 -2.47 2.05 16.33
CA ASN A 65 -2.96 3.23 15.64
C ASN A 65 -4.01 2.88 14.57
N ILE A 66 -3.98 1.65 14.06
CA ILE A 66 -4.81 1.21 12.94
C ILE A 66 -5.91 0.25 13.43
N LEU A 67 -5.58 -0.74 14.27
CA LEU A 67 -6.45 -1.86 14.61
C LEU A 67 -7.37 -1.59 15.81
N THR A 68 -7.18 -0.48 16.53
CA THR A 68 -8.09 -0.07 17.63
C THR A 68 -8.68 1.32 17.40
N PRO A 69 -9.38 1.55 16.28
CA PRO A 69 -10.16 2.76 16.12
C PRO A 69 -11.29 2.83 17.14
N LYS A 70 -11.54 4.05 17.62
CA LYS A 70 -12.86 4.38 18.16
C LYS A 70 -13.74 4.88 17.00
N THR A 71 -14.91 5.46 17.30
CA THR A 71 -15.80 5.97 16.24
C THR A 71 -15.09 6.94 15.29
N LEU A 72 -15.59 7.12 14.05
CA LEU A 72 -14.96 8.03 13.06
C LEU A 72 -14.73 9.45 13.63
N GLN A 73 -15.67 9.95 14.44
CA GLN A 73 -15.55 11.24 15.10
C GLN A 73 -14.37 11.30 16.09
N GLU A 74 -14.08 10.20 16.77
CA GLU A 74 -12.93 10.09 17.65
C GLU A 74 -11.63 9.90 16.87
N LEU A 75 -11.67 9.24 15.71
CA LEU A 75 -10.53 9.19 14.78
C LEU A 75 -10.15 10.58 14.29
N HIS A 76 -11.11 11.43 13.91
CA HIS A 76 -10.83 12.83 13.55
C HIS A 76 -10.12 13.63 14.66
N ALA A 77 -10.24 13.18 15.92
CA ALA A 77 -9.57 13.77 17.07
C ALA A 77 -8.21 13.11 17.41
N GLN A 78 -7.81 12.04 16.73
CA GLN A 78 -6.50 11.39 16.89
C GLN A 78 -5.47 12.03 15.96
N GLU A 79 -4.30 12.38 16.52
CA GLU A 79 -3.18 13.01 15.80
C GLU A 79 -2.77 12.21 14.55
N ILE A 80 -2.63 10.89 14.66
CA ILE A 80 -2.22 10.03 13.54
C ILE A 80 -3.24 10.00 12.39
N PHE A 81 -4.54 10.11 12.67
CA PHE A 81 -5.54 10.23 11.60
C PHE A 81 -5.47 11.62 10.96
N GLN A 82 -5.26 12.67 11.75
CA GLN A 82 -5.07 14.03 11.21
C GLN A 82 -3.83 14.10 10.32
N ASP A 83 -2.73 13.45 10.71
CA ASP A 83 -1.52 13.34 9.90
C ASP A 83 -1.81 12.58 8.59
N SER A 84 -2.56 11.47 8.69
CA SER A 84 -3.00 10.67 7.54
C SER A 84 -3.87 11.48 6.56
N GLU A 85 -4.84 12.22 7.08
CA GLU A 85 -5.75 13.09 6.31
C GLU A 85 -4.96 14.22 5.66
N HIS A 86 -4.07 14.87 6.42
CA HIS A 86 -3.22 15.95 5.93
C HIS A 86 -2.30 15.49 4.78
N LEU A 87 -1.67 14.32 4.92
CA LEU A 87 -0.84 13.75 3.87
C LEU A 87 -1.66 13.44 2.62
N MET A 88 -2.82 12.79 2.77
CA MET A 88 -3.72 12.49 1.64
C MET A 88 -4.15 13.78 0.92
N GLU A 89 -4.59 14.78 1.67
CA GLU A 89 -5.01 16.09 1.14
C GLU A 89 -3.84 16.78 0.40
N LYS A 90 -2.67 16.87 1.04
CA LYS A 90 -1.47 17.49 0.45
C LYS A 90 -1.13 16.88 -0.91
N TYR A 91 -1.01 15.56 -0.99
CA TYR A 91 -0.64 14.90 -2.24
C TYR A 91 -1.76 14.93 -3.28
N SER A 92 -3.03 14.96 -2.86
CA SER A 92 -4.17 15.18 -3.76
C SER A 92 -4.11 16.56 -4.41
N ILE A 93 -3.95 17.63 -3.63
CA ILE A 93 -3.88 19.01 -4.12
C ILE A 93 -2.67 19.19 -5.05
N LEU A 94 -1.51 18.66 -4.68
CA LEU A 94 -0.31 18.75 -5.51
C LEU A 94 -0.50 18.04 -6.86
N LEU A 95 -1.10 16.84 -6.85
CA LEU A 95 -1.37 16.09 -8.08
C LEU A 95 -2.37 16.84 -8.97
N GLU A 96 -3.46 17.33 -8.39
CA GLU A 96 -4.49 18.12 -9.10
C GLU A 96 -3.89 19.39 -9.73
N ALA A 97 -3.11 20.16 -8.98
CA ALA A 97 -2.47 21.38 -9.48
C ALA A 97 -1.51 21.10 -10.66
N LEU A 98 -0.75 20.00 -10.61
CA LEU A 98 0.15 19.60 -11.71
C LEU A 98 -0.63 19.09 -12.93
N ASP A 99 -1.72 18.34 -12.72
CA ASP A 99 -2.60 17.88 -13.80
C ASP A 99 -3.31 19.05 -14.49
N GLU A 100 -3.83 20.02 -13.73
CA GLU A 100 -4.42 21.26 -14.26
C GLU A 100 -3.42 22.07 -15.08
N ALA A 101 -2.17 22.16 -14.60
CA ALA A 101 -1.07 22.79 -15.32
C ALA A 101 -0.56 21.96 -16.52
N ARG A 102 -1.08 20.74 -16.73
CA ARG A 102 -0.62 19.76 -17.73
C ARG A 102 0.89 19.48 -17.62
N SER A 103 1.40 19.50 -16.40
CA SER A 103 2.81 19.28 -16.12
C SER A 103 3.17 17.80 -16.24
N SER A 104 4.31 17.50 -16.86
CA SER A 104 4.87 16.13 -16.84
C SER A 104 5.21 15.65 -15.42
N GLU A 105 5.40 16.60 -14.50
CA GLU A 105 5.75 16.33 -13.10
C GLU A 105 4.64 15.60 -12.34
N ALA A 106 3.39 15.65 -12.80
CA ALA A 106 2.27 14.92 -12.19
C ALA A 106 2.57 13.42 -12.04
N ARG A 107 3.32 12.84 -13.00
CA ARG A 107 3.74 11.43 -12.95
C ARG A 107 4.62 11.10 -11.74
N ARG A 108 5.43 12.06 -11.27
CA ARG A 108 6.31 11.89 -10.09
C ARG A 108 5.50 11.78 -8.79
N LEU A 109 4.29 12.33 -8.77
CA LEU A 109 3.39 12.31 -7.62
C LEU A 109 2.42 11.12 -7.57
N LEU A 110 2.35 10.30 -8.62
CA LEU A 110 1.44 9.15 -8.63
C LEU A 110 1.72 8.18 -7.47
N TRP A 111 2.98 7.83 -7.24
CA TRP A 111 3.37 6.96 -6.12
C TRP A 111 3.12 7.62 -4.75
N PRO A 112 3.59 8.85 -4.48
CA PRO A 112 3.29 9.54 -3.23
C PRO A 112 1.80 9.62 -2.91
N TYR A 113 0.98 10.04 -3.89
CA TYR A 113 -0.47 10.10 -3.75
C TYR A 113 -1.07 8.73 -3.45
N GLN A 114 -0.61 7.70 -4.16
CA GLN A 114 -1.12 6.35 -3.98
C GLN A 114 -0.77 5.76 -2.61
N VAL A 115 0.43 6.03 -2.10
CA VAL A 115 0.79 5.69 -0.72
C VAL A 115 -0.09 6.46 0.27
N ALA A 116 -0.28 7.76 0.06
CA ALA A 116 -1.09 8.61 0.94
C ALA A 116 -2.57 8.16 1.00
N ILE A 117 -3.20 7.85 -0.13
CA ILE A 117 -4.59 7.35 -0.14
C ILE A 117 -4.69 5.94 0.46
N SER A 118 -3.67 5.10 0.28
CA SER A 118 -3.67 3.74 0.79
C SER A 118 -3.68 3.67 2.32
N GLN A 119 -2.86 4.50 2.98
CA GLN A 119 -2.83 4.59 4.43
C GLN A 119 -4.10 5.26 4.98
N TYR A 120 -4.62 6.29 4.28
CA TYR A 120 -5.85 6.97 4.67
C TYR A 120 -7.07 6.05 4.64
N ALA A 121 -7.18 5.20 3.62
CA ALA A 121 -8.28 4.24 3.47
C ALA A 121 -8.40 3.24 4.63
N MET A 122 -7.30 2.94 5.33
CA MET A 122 -7.29 2.04 6.49
C MET A 122 -8.23 2.53 7.61
N TYR A 123 -8.36 3.84 7.78
CA TYR A 123 -9.13 4.44 8.87
C TYR A 123 -10.65 4.36 8.69
N PHE A 124 -11.12 4.24 7.44
CA PHE A 124 -12.54 4.17 7.09
C PHE A 124 -13.11 2.76 7.12
N ARG A 125 -12.26 1.74 7.22
CA ARG A 125 -12.73 0.36 7.32
C ARG A 125 -13.20 0.09 8.76
N GLU A 126 -14.47 -0.25 8.90
CA GLU A 126 -15.11 -0.50 10.20
C GLU A 126 -14.53 -1.73 10.90
N VAL A 127 -14.31 -2.82 10.15
CA VAL A 127 -13.76 -4.07 10.68
C VAL A 127 -12.26 -3.91 10.89
N PRO A 128 -11.75 -3.90 12.14
CA PRO A 128 -10.34 -3.53 12.37
C PRO A 128 -9.34 -4.48 11.72
N SER A 129 -9.66 -5.78 11.67
CA SER A 129 -8.83 -6.80 11.01
C SER A 129 -8.76 -6.66 9.49
N GLU A 130 -9.63 -5.87 8.86
CA GLU A 130 -9.64 -5.64 7.40
C GLU A 130 -8.93 -4.34 7.01
N ARG A 131 -8.48 -3.54 7.98
CA ARG A 131 -7.96 -2.19 7.72
C ARG A 131 -6.70 -2.18 6.91
N VAL A 132 -5.75 -3.05 7.25
CA VAL A 132 -4.51 -3.17 6.49
C VAL A 132 -4.78 -3.76 5.11
N ALA A 133 -5.71 -4.72 5.01
CA ALA A 133 -6.12 -5.30 3.73
C ALA A 133 -6.65 -4.25 2.76
N ILE A 134 -7.55 -3.35 3.20
CA ILE A 134 -8.04 -2.26 2.33
C ILE A 134 -6.92 -1.29 1.95
N GLY A 135 -5.95 -1.03 2.83
CA GLY A 135 -4.80 -0.21 2.47
C GLY A 135 -3.92 -0.87 1.41
N ILE A 136 -3.64 -2.17 1.53
CA ILE A 136 -2.91 -2.91 0.48
C ILE A 136 -3.72 -2.91 -0.82
N GLU A 137 -5.03 -3.09 -0.79
CA GLU A 137 -5.89 -3.00 -1.98
C GLU A 137 -5.81 -1.64 -2.67
N GLN A 138 -5.85 -0.54 -1.92
CA GLN A 138 -5.69 0.80 -2.48
C GLN A 138 -4.28 1.05 -3.04
N LEU A 139 -3.26 0.41 -2.45
CA LEU A 139 -1.91 0.42 -3.00
C LEU A 139 -1.83 -0.37 -4.32
N VAL A 140 -2.72 -1.34 -4.57
CA VAL A 140 -2.82 -2.09 -5.83
C VAL A 140 -3.68 -1.31 -6.83
N TRP A 141 -3.10 -0.25 -7.40
CA TRP A 141 -3.73 0.58 -8.44
C TRP A 141 -2.66 1.15 -9.37
N LYS A 142 -3.01 1.42 -10.64
CA LYS A 142 -2.21 2.06 -11.71
C LYS A 142 -0.84 1.42 -11.93
N ASN A 143 0.12 1.69 -11.05
CA ASN A 143 1.52 1.33 -11.15
C ASN A 143 1.90 0.07 -10.35
N TYR A 144 1.02 -0.43 -9.47
CA TYR A 144 1.19 -1.72 -8.79
C TYR A 144 0.01 -2.63 -9.13
N THR A 145 0.23 -3.63 -9.98
CA THR A 145 -0.85 -4.51 -10.43
C THR A 145 -1.13 -5.62 -9.41
N PHE A 146 -2.32 -6.24 -9.48
CA PHE A 146 -2.63 -7.43 -8.67
C PHE A 146 -1.60 -8.55 -8.85
N ALA A 147 -1.07 -8.72 -10.07
CA ALA A 147 -0.06 -9.74 -10.34
C ALA A 147 1.28 -9.45 -9.65
N ASP A 148 1.69 -8.17 -9.60
CA ASP A 148 2.89 -7.75 -8.87
C ASP A 148 2.69 -7.88 -7.37
N ALA A 149 1.52 -7.49 -6.88
CA ALA A 149 1.16 -7.60 -5.48
C ALA A 149 1.11 -9.05 -5.00
N SER A 150 0.44 -9.94 -5.73
CA SER A 150 0.40 -11.37 -5.41
C SER A 150 1.81 -11.99 -5.40
N ARG A 151 2.69 -11.57 -6.30
CA ARG A 151 4.09 -12.04 -6.35
C ARG A 151 4.88 -11.58 -5.13
N ASP A 152 4.76 -10.31 -4.77
CA ASP A 152 5.47 -9.72 -3.63
C ASP A 152 4.95 -10.29 -2.31
N ILE A 153 3.62 -10.42 -2.14
CA ILE A 153 3.00 -11.04 -0.96
C ILE A 153 3.45 -12.50 -0.83
N SER A 154 3.38 -13.28 -1.93
CA SER A 154 3.83 -14.68 -1.93
C SER A 154 5.29 -14.82 -1.53
N HIS A 155 6.15 -13.91 -2.00
CA HIS A 155 7.55 -13.88 -1.60
C HIS A 155 7.71 -13.51 -0.12
N TYR A 156 7.03 -12.46 0.33
CA TYR A 156 7.09 -11.97 1.70
C TYR A 156 6.60 -13.01 2.71
N LEU A 157 5.53 -13.74 2.41
CA LEU A 157 5.04 -14.84 3.24
C LEU A 157 6.11 -15.92 3.47
N ARG A 158 6.90 -16.24 2.43
CA ARG A 158 7.95 -17.28 2.46
C ARG A 158 9.24 -16.80 3.11
N HIS A 159 9.65 -15.56 2.86
CA HIS A 159 10.99 -15.08 3.18
C HIS A 159 11.02 -14.00 4.28
N GLY A 160 9.89 -13.37 4.57
CA GLY A 160 9.79 -12.27 5.53
C GLY A 160 10.37 -10.95 5.04
N THR A 161 10.72 -10.85 3.75
CA THR A 161 11.26 -9.64 3.14
C THR A 161 10.67 -9.45 1.73
N LEU A 162 10.71 -8.20 1.24
CA LEU A 162 10.45 -7.93 -0.17
C LEU A 162 11.59 -8.43 -1.04
N ARG A 163 11.30 -8.68 -2.31
CA ARG A 163 12.36 -8.82 -3.29
C ARG A 163 13.02 -7.45 -3.44
N HIS A 164 14.31 -7.36 -3.14
CA HIS A 164 15.08 -6.26 -3.68
C HIS A 164 15.06 -6.41 -5.20
N CYS A 165 14.38 -5.51 -5.89
CA CYS A 165 14.67 -5.28 -7.29
C CYS A 165 16.11 -4.76 -7.34
N GLY A 166 17.06 -5.67 -7.57
CA GLY A 166 18.39 -5.30 -8.01
C GLY A 166 18.25 -4.47 -9.28
N THR A 167 18.95 -3.33 -9.27
CA THR A 167 19.23 -2.40 -10.37
C THR A 167 19.21 -3.03 -11.76
#